data_AF-A0A085FP84-F1
#
_entry.id   AF-A0A085FP84-F1
#
_cell.length_a   1.000
_cell.length_b   1.000
_cell.length_c   1.000
_cell.angle_alpha   90.00
_cell.angle_beta   90.00
_cell.angle_gamma   90.00
#
_symmetry.space_group_name_H-M   'P 1'
#
loop_
_entity.id
_entity.type
_entity.pdbx_description
1 polymer ?
#
loop_
_entity_poly.entity_id
_entity_poly.type
_entity_poly.pdbx_seq_one_letter_code
_entity_poly.pdbx_strand_id
1 'polypeptide(L)'
;MTKTAKELQASFGRRKPNREETEELYRLRDLEVEALAKQSVITIADIQALEWGGRFKIANEHLDKCDEQARHALVHDQHHGVRSAAVLFKPAEKPVPPAVPSLPAAPANVADVALALMNGKKRMPTSFGLKTQDGVEDMILSTHPIGTLERAAAFIAGFEGDELQEGVDELLAELRAAIKPIR
;
A
#
# COMPACT_ATOMS: atom_id res chain seq x y z
N MET A 1 0.76 -11.75 41.81
CA MET A 1 0.36 -10.87 40.69
C MET A 1 1.55 -10.74 39.77
N THR A 2 1.43 -11.15 38.51
CA THR A 2 2.47 -10.96 37.49
C THR A 2 2.56 -9.47 37.16
N LYS A 3 3.76 -8.90 37.23
CA LYS A 3 4.03 -7.48 36.96
C LYS A 3 3.86 -7.20 35.47
N THR A 4 3.19 -6.11 35.10
CA THR A 4 3.01 -5.71 33.69
C THR A 4 4.29 -5.09 33.12
N ALA A 5 4.43 -5.04 31.79
CA ALA A 5 5.56 -4.35 31.16
C ALA A 5 5.59 -2.86 31.56
N LYS A 6 4.41 -2.24 31.67
CA LYS A 6 4.24 -0.84 32.12
C LYS A 6 4.70 -0.62 33.56
N GLU A 7 4.35 -1.51 34.48
CA GLU A 7 4.81 -1.46 35.87
C GLU A 7 6.32 -1.72 35.99
N LEU A 8 6.86 -2.64 35.19
CA LEU A 8 8.29 -2.91 35.15
C LEU A 8 9.06 -1.69 34.62
N GLN A 9 8.65 -1.13 33.49
CA GLN A 9 9.22 0.09 32.92
C GLN A 9 9.20 1.25 33.93
N ALA A 10 8.07 1.45 34.61
CA ALA A 10 7.92 2.50 35.61
C ALA A 10 8.88 2.32 36.80
N SER A 11 9.16 1.07 37.20
CA SER A 11 10.07 0.79 38.32
C SER A 11 11.54 1.15 38.07
N PHE A 12 11.91 1.46 36.83
CA PHE A 12 13.26 1.96 36.50
C PHE A 12 13.42 3.45 36.82
N GLY A 13 12.33 4.23 36.84
CA GLY A 13 12.39 5.68 37.01
C GLY A 13 13.30 6.33 35.96
N ARG A 14 14.38 7.00 36.40
CA ARG A 14 15.36 7.65 35.51
C ARG A 14 16.56 6.76 35.15
N ARG A 15 16.69 5.59 35.77
CA ARG A 15 17.85 4.72 35.53
C ARG A 15 17.69 3.99 34.21
N LYS A 16 18.82 3.68 33.57
CA LYS A 16 18.84 2.76 32.44
C LYS A 16 18.68 1.33 32.97
N PRO A 17 17.77 0.51 32.42
CA PRO A 17 17.67 -0.90 32.78
C PRO A 17 18.94 -1.64 32.36
N ASN A 18 19.28 -2.69 33.11
CA ASN A 18 20.34 -3.62 32.73
C ASN A 18 19.84 -4.57 31.62
N ARG A 19 20.71 -5.48 31.18
CA ARG A 19 20.40 -6.42 30.11
C ARG A 19 19.23 -7.36 30.48
N GLU A 20 19.29 -8.02 31.64
CA GLU A 20 18.27 -8.97 32.11
C GLU A 20 16.90 -8.29 32.26
N GLU A 21 16.88 -7.08 32.79
CA GLU A 21 15.66 -6.27 32.93
C GLU A 21 15.08 -5.85 31.57
N THR A 22 15.95 -5.59 30.60
CA THR A 22 15.55 -5.27 29.23
C THR A 22 14.95 -6.49 28.54
N GLU A 23 15.56 -7.67 28.71
CA GLU A 23 15.06 -8.94 28.21
C GLU A 23 13.69 -9.29 28.82
N GLU A 24 13.54 -9.10 30.14
CA GLU A 24 12.25 -9.31 30.81
C GLU A 24 11.18 -8.32 30.33
N LEU A 25 11.55 -7.05 30.08
CA LEU A 25 10.64 -6.06 29.53
C LEU A 25 10.15 -6.45 28.12
N TYR A 26 11.04 -6.97 27.27
CA TYR A 26 10.64 -7.50 25.97
C TYR A 26 9.69 -8.70 26.12
N ARG A 27 10.02 -9.65 27.01
CA ARG A 27 9.19 -10.83 27.26
C ARG A 27 7.79 -10.46 27.73
N LEU A 28 7.66 -9.55 28.69
CA LEU A 28 6.35 -9.12 29.20
C LEU A 28 5.53 -8.41 28.12
N ARG A 29 6.18 -7.55 27.32
CA ARG A 29 5.52 -6.87 26.20
C ARG A 29 4.99 -7.86 25.18
N ASP A 30 5.79 -8.88 24.83
CA ASP A 30 5.39 -9.91 23.85
C ASP A 30 4.16 -10.67 24.35
N LEU A 31 4.14 -11.06 25.63
CA LEU A 31 2.99 -11.71 26.25
C LEU A 31 1.72 -10.84 26.24
N GLU A 32 1.84 -9.55 26.58
CA GLU A 32 0.72 -8.61 26.57
C GLU A 32 0.17 -8.40 25.16
N VAL A 33 1.06 -8.18 24.18
CA VAL A 33 0.68 -7.99 22.77
C VAL A 33 0.06 -9.26 22.19
N GLU A 34 0.62 -10.44 22.45
CA GLU A 34 0.04 -11.72 22.02
C GLU A 34 -1.35 -11.97 22.63
N ALA A 35 -1.56 -11.58 23.89
CA ALA A 35 -2.86 -11.69 24.53
C ALA A 35 -3.90 -10.79 23.83
N LEU A 36 -3.52 -9.55 23.50
CA LEU A 36 -4.39 -8.63 22.74
C LEU A 36 -4.61 -9.11 21.30
N ALA A 37 -3.60 -9.67 20.66
CA ALA A 37 -3.70 -10.19 19.30
C ALA A 37 -4.70 -11.34 19.16
N LYS A 38 -4.98 -12.08 20.25
CA LYS A 38 -6.00 -13.14 20.29
C LYS A 38 -7.43 -12.60 20.40
N GLN A 39 -7.59 -11.33 20.78
CA GLN A 39 -8.90 -10.70 20.83
C GLN A 39 -9.40 -10.42 19.41
N SER A 40 -10.71 -10.37 19.25
CA SER A 40 -11.34 -10.00 17.98
C SER A 40 -11.23 -8.50 17.70
N VAL A 41 -11.30 -7.69 18.74
CA VAL A 41 -11.22 -6.23 18.67
C VAL A 41 -10.36 -5.72 19.83
N ILE A 42 -9.38 -4.89 19.53
CA ILE A 42 -8.51 -4.23 20.49
C ILE A 42 -9.09 -2.83 20.76
N THR A 43 -9.41 -2.54 22.02
CA THR A 43 -10.10 -1.32 22.42
C THR A 43 -9.14 -0.23 22.91
N ILE A 44 -9.63 0.99 23.05
CA ILE A 44 -8.82 2.09 23.61
C ILE A 44 -8.33 1.80 25.04
N ALA A 45 -9.11 1.07 25.85
CA ALA A 45 -8.71 0.70 27.20
C ALA A 45 -7.49 -0.22 27.18
N ASP A 46 -7.43 -1.16 26.23
CA ASP A 46 -6.28 -2.04 26.01
C ASP A 46 -5.03 -1.23 25.63
N ILE A 47 -5.17 -0.28 24.70
CA ILE A 47 -4.06 0.61 24.29
C ILE A 47 -3.52 1.44 25.46
N GLN A 48 -4.41 1.97 26.31
CA GLN A 48 -4.03 2.79 27.47
C GLN A 48 -3.34 1.97 28.58
N ALA A 49 -3.64 0.67 28.67
CA ALA A 49 -2.98 -0.24 29.60
C ALA A 49 -1.51 -0.49 29.21
N LEU A 50 -1.16 -0.38 27.93
CA LEU A 50 0.20 -0.61 27.44
C LEU A 50 1.15 0.58 27.69
N GLU A 51 2.43 0.25 27.85
CA GLU A 51 3.52 1.22 27.73
C GLU A 51 3.86 1.49 26.25
N TRP A 52 4.73 2.47 26.00
CA TRP A 52 4.98 2.99 24.65
C TRP A 52 5.42 1.90 23.65
N GLY A 53 6.26 0.94 24.06
CA GLY A 53 6.73 -0.14 23.19
C GLY A 53 5.64 -1.15 22.86
N GLY A 54 4.74 -1.43 23.81
CA GLY A 54 3.53 -2.23 23.55
C GLY A 54 2.61 -1.53 22.54
N ARG A 55 2.35 -0.22 22.73
CA ARG A 55 1.55 0.57 21.79
C ARG A 55 2.18 0.60 20.39
N PHE A 56 3.51 0.70 20.32
CA PHE A 56 4.27 0.62 19.07
C PHE A 56 4.05 -0.71 18.35
N LYS A 57 4.16 -1.85 19.06
CA LYS A 57 3.92 -3.17 18.46
C LYS A 57 2.50 -3.32 17.92
N ILE A 58 1.49 -2.91 18.70
CA ILE A 58 0.09 -2.94 18.23
C ILE A 58 -0.09 -2.08 16.99
N ALA A 59 0.46 -0.85 16.98
CA ALA A 59 0.39 0.03 15.81
C ALA A 59 1.09 -0.56 14.58
N ASN A 60 2.19 -1.30 14.78
CA ASN A 60 3.00 -1.86 13.70
C ASN A 60 2.42 -3.17 13.14
N GLU A 61 1.75 -3.99 13.96
CA GLU A 61 1.42 -5.38 13.62
C GLU A 61 -0.08 -5.70 13.66
N HIS A 62 -0.88 -4.97 14.44
CA HIS A 62 -2.27 -5.32 14.77
C HIS A 62 -3.24 -4.14 14.71
N LEU A 63 -2.91 -3.10 13.93
CA LEU A 63 -3.75 -1.91 13.83
C LEU A 63 -5.11 -2.21 13.17
N ASP A 64 -5.17 -3.22 12.30
CA ASP A 64 -6.39 -3.72 11.66
C ASP A 64 -7.41 -4.32 12.65
N LYS A 65 -6.94 -4.80 13.80
CA LYS A 65 -7.78 -5.33 14.89
C LYS A 65 -8.26 -4.26 15.87
N CYS A 66 -7.72 -3.05 15.81
CA CYS A 66 -8.10 -1.97 16.71
C CYS A 66 -9.49 -1.43 16.36
N ASP A 67 -10.30 -1.02 17.35
CA ASP A 67 -11.50 -0.23 17.10
C ASP A 67 -11.15 1.20 16.61
N GLU A 68 -12.16 1.98 16.21
CA GLU A 68 -11.93 3.34 15.71
C GLU A 68 -11.26 4.25 16.74
N GLN A 69 -11.61 4.11 18.03
CA GLN A 69 -11.04 4.94 19.10
C GLN A 69 -9.58 4.58 19.37
N ALA A 70 -9.25 3.30 19.38
CA ALA A 70 -7.91 2.76 19.52
C ALA A 70 -7.03 3.15 18.34
N ARG A 71 -7.52 3.03 17.10
CA ARG A 71 -6.82 3.50 15.89
C ARG A 71 -6.50 4.99 15.99
N HIS A 72 -7.51 5.81 16.31
CA HIS A 72 -7.34 7.24 16.48
C HIS A 72 -6.30 7.55 17.58
N ALA A 73 -6.36 6.86 18.72
CA ALA A 73 -5.40 7.05 19.80
C ALA A 73 -3.95 6.72 19.39
N LEU A 74 -3.73 5.69 18.57
CA LEU A 74 -2.41 5.30 18.08
C LEU A 74 -1.86 6.27 17.03
N VAL A 75 -2.71 6.73 16.10
CA VAL A 75 -2.32 7.75 15.08
C VAL A 75 -1.96 9.08 15.73
N HIS A 76 -2.60 9.42 16.86
CA HIS A 76 -2.37 10.64 17.62
C HIS A 76 -1.59 10.41 18.92
N ASP A 77 -0.83 9.31 19.04
CA ASP A 77 -0.06 9.00 20.25
C ASP A 77 0.98 10.09 20.54
N GLN A 78 1.30 10.29 21.82
CA GLN A 78 2.35 11.23 22.23
C GLN A 78 3.73 10.84 21.67
N HIS A 79 4.00 9.54 21.55
CA HIS A 79 5.28 9.02 21.06
C HIS A 79 5.31 8.98 19.53
N HIS A 80 6.26 9.71 18.93
CA HIS A 80 6.39 9.83 17.47
C HIS A 80 6.54 8.47 16.76
N GLY A 81 7.30 7.53 17.33
CA GLY A 81 7.45 6.19 16.75
C GLY A 81 6.13 5.41 16.65
N VAL A 82 5.22 5.58 17.61
CA VAL A 82 3.90 4.92 17.59
C VAL A 82 3.05 5.52 16.47
N ARG A 83 3.03 6.86 16.35
CA ARG A 83 2.33 7.55 15.25
C ARG A 83 2.85 7.11 13.88
N SER A 84 4.17 7.07 13.70
CA SER A 84 4.78 6.66 12.45
C SER A 84 4.43 5.21 12.09
N ALA A 85 4.47 4.29 13.06
CA ALA A 85 4.05 2.91 12.84
C ALA A 85 2.58 2.82 12.42
N ALA A 86 1.69 3.53 13.12
CA ALA A 86 0.27 3.52 12.82
C ALA A 86 -0.04 4.05 11.41
N VAL A 87 0.64 5.12 10.99
CA VAL A 87 0.45 5.72 9.64
C VAL A 87 0.99 4.82 8.54
N LEU A 88 2.09 4.10 8.80
CA LEU A 88 2.74 3.23 7.81
C LEU A 88 2.19 1.81 7.80
N PHE A 89 1.25 1.50 8.71
CA PHE A 89 0.70 0.16 8.85
C PHE A 89 0.12 -0.33 7.52
N LYS A 90 0.56 -1.53 7.12
CA LYS A 90 -0.03 -2.30 6.03
C LYS A 90 -0.57 -3.59 6.63
N PRO A 91 -1.87 -3.89 6.48
CA PRO A 91 -2.40 -5.17 6.92
C PRO A 91 -1.57 -6.28 6.27
N ALA A 92 -1.22 -7.31 7.03
CA ALA A 92 -0.66 -8.52 6.43
C ALA A 92 -1.64 -9.00 5.36
N GLU A 93 -1.18 -9.14 4.11
CA GLU A 93 -1.98 -9.73 3.04
C GLU A 93 -2.53 -11.05 3.57
N LYS A 94 -3.86 -11.15 3.67
CA LYS A 94 -4.48 -12.44 3.98
C LYS A 94 -3.94 -13.44 2.96
N PRO A 95 -3.47 -14.63 3.36
CA PRO A 95 -3.08 -15.65 2.40
C PRO A 95 -4.26 -15.85 1.45
N VAL A 96 -4.05 -15.50 0.19
CA VAL A 96 -5.03 -15.66 -0.87
C VAL A 96 -5.41 -17.14 -0.84
N PRO A 97 -6.69 -17.51 -0.67
CA PRO A 97 -7.10 -18.91 -0.80
C PRO A 97 -6.61 -19.43 -2.16
N PRO A 98 -6.26 -20.73 -2.28
CA PRO A 98 -5.72 -21.29 -3.52
C PRO A 98 -6.62 -20.86 -4.68
N ALA A 99 -5.97 -20.30 -5.71
CA ALA A 99 -6.60 -19.61 -6.83
C ALA A 99 -7.92 -20.27 -7.23
N VAL A 100 -9.03 -19.60 -6.92
CA VAL A 100 -10.27 -19.78 -7.68
C VAL A 100 -9.87 -19.54 -9.14
N PRO A 101 -10.20 -20.44 -10.09
CA PRO A 101 -9.78 -20.29 -11.48
C PRO A 101 -10.13 -18.88 -11.95
N SER A 102 -9.07 -18.17 -12.31
CA SER A 102 -9.05 -16.74 -12.58
C SER A 102 -10.16 -16.37 -13.55
N LEU A 103 -10.83 -15.24 -13.25
CA LEU A 103 -11.39 -14.39 -14.29
C LEU A 103 -10.38 -14.30 -15.46
N PRO A 104 -10.86 -14.26 -16.72
CA PRO A 104 -9.98 -14.29 -17.88
C PRO A 104 -8.88 -13.25 -17.73
N ALA A 105 -7.66 -13.67 -18.07
CA ALA A 105 -6.43 -12.90 -17.97
C ALA A 105 -6.69 -11.43 -18.33
N ALA A 106 -6.10 -10.51 -17.54
CA ALA A 106 -6.11 -9.10 -17.88
C ALA A 106 -5.73 -8.95 -19.37
N PRO A 107 -6.51 -8.21 -20.16
CA PRO A 107 -6.30 -8.09 -21.59
C PRO A 107 -4.85 -7.66 -21.87
N ALA A 108 -4.12 -8.46 -22.63
CA ALA A 108 -2.68 -8.28 -22.85
C ALA A 108 -2.38 -7.13 -23.82
N ASN A 109 -3.40 -6.61 -24.51
CA ASN A 109 -3.29 -5.52 -25.45
C ASN A 109 -4.59 -4.70 -25.52
N VAL A 110 -4.52 -3.54 -26.17
CA VAL A 110 -5.64 -2.59 -26.32
C VAL A 110 -6.81 -3.22 -27.10
N ALA A 111 -6.54 -4.12 -28.05
CA ALA A 111 -7.58 -4.79 -28.82
C ALA A 111 -8.44 -5.71 -27.94
N ASP A 112 -7.83 -6.41 -26.98
CA ASP A 112 -8.54 -7.26 -26.02
C ASP A 112 -9.41 -6.41 -25.07
N VAL A 113 -8.92 -5.24 -24.65
CA VAL A 113 -9.70 -4.26 -23.86
C VAL A 113 -10.89 -3.74 -24.68
N ALA A 114 -10.66 -3.35 -25.94
CA ALA A 114 -11.71 -2.85 -26.82
C ALA A 114 -12.76 -3.92 -27.08
N LEU A 115 -12.36 -5.17 -27.33
CA LEU A 115 -13.25 -6.30 -27.53
C LEU A 115 -14.11 -6.58 -26.29
N ALA A 116 -13.51 -6.52 -25.10
CA ALA A 116 -14.21 -6.66 -23.83
C ALA A 116 -15.23 -5.53 -23.61
N LEU A 117 -14.84 -4.28 -23.88
CA LEU A 117 -15.73 -3.11 -23.78
C LEU A 117 -16.90 -3.17 -24.76
N MET A 118 -16.66 -3.69 -25.97
CA MET A 118 -17.69 -3.84 -26.98
C MET A 118 -18.66 -4.99 -26.69
N ASN A 119 -18.29 -5.95 -25.83
CA ASN A 119 -19.12 -7.08 -25.42
C ASN A 119 -19.82 -7.77 -26.62
N GLY A 120 -19.03 -8.07 -27.67
CA GLY A 120 -19.49 -8.73 -28.90
C GLY A 120 -20.32 -7.85 -29.86
N LYS A 121 -20.51 -6.56 -29.57
CA LYS A 121 -21.22 -5.63 -30.46
C LYS A 121 -20.31 -5.13 -31.57
N LYS A 122 -20.83 -5.04 -32.81
CA LYS A 122 -20.08 -4.47 -33.95
C LYS A 122 -19.86 -2.95 -33.83
N ARG A 123 -20.69 -2.26 -33.04
CA ARG A 123 -20.60 -0.81 -32.79
C ARG A 123 -21.04 -0.51 -31.36
N MET A 124 -20.38 0.43 -30.69
CA MET A 124 -20.78 0.92 -29.38
C MET A 124 -21.06 2.43 -29.40
N PRO A 125 -22.13 2.91 -28.76
CA PRO A 125 -22.35 4.33 -28.59
C PRO A 125 -21.39 4.89 -27.54
N THR A 126 -20.67 5.96 -27.89
CA THR A 126 -19.83 6.74 -26.97
C THR A 126 -20.31 8.18 -26.93
N SER A 127 -19.77 8.99 -26.00
CA SER A 127 -20.00 10.44 -25.95
C SER A 127 -19.57 11.17 -27.23
N PHE A 128 -18.75 10.53 -28.08
CA PHE A 128 -18.25 11.05 -29.35
C PHE A 128 -18.86 10.33 -30.57
N GLY A 129 -20.03 9.71 -30.40
CA GLY A 129 -20.79 9.05 -31.46
C GLY A 129 -20.64 7.52 -31.47
N LEU A 130 -21.16 6.87 -32.53
CA LEU A 130 -21.07 5.42 -32.70
C LEU A 130 -19.66 5.03 -33.17
N LYS A 131 -18.97 4.19 -32.40
CA LYS A 131 -17.60 3.74 -32.71
C LYS A 131 -17.57 2.25 -33.04
N THR A 132 -16.74 1.89 -34.02
CA THR A 132 -16.30 0.50 -34.29
C THR A 132 -15.16 0.12 -33.35
N GLN A 133 -14.71 -1.13 -33.37
CA GLN A 133 -13.60 -1.60 -32.53
C GLN A 133 -12.35 -0.74 -32.68
N ASP A 134 -11.89 -0.50 -33.91
CA ASP A 134 -10.74 0.36 -34.21
C ASP A 134 -10.91 1.77 -33.62
N GLY A 135 -12.14 2.31 -33.65
CA GLY A 135 -12.44 3.63 -33.09
C GLY A 135 -12.50 3.66 -31.56
N VAL A 136 -12.67 2.51 -30.91
CA VAL A 136 -12.57 2.35 -29.45
C VAL A 136 -11.12 2.14 -29.05
N GLU A 137 -10.35 1.38 -29.83
CA GLU A 137 -8.91 1.22 -29.65
C GLU A 137 -8.17 2.56 -29.75
N ASP A 138 -8.48 3.36 -30.78
CA ASP A 138 -7.93 4.72 -30.97
C ASP A 138 -8.30 5.65 -29.80
N MET A 139 -9.53 5.52 -29.27
CA MET A 139 -9.97 6.26 -28.10
C MET A 139 -9.19 5.84 -26.84
N ILE A 140 -8.99 4.54 -26.61
CA ILE A 140 -8.20 4.04 -25.47
C ILE A 140 -6.76 4.56 -25.58
N LEU A 141 -6.14 4.44 -26.75
CA LEU A 141 -4.78 4.93 -27.02
C LEU A 141 -4.64 6.44 -26.81
N SER A 142 -5.63 7.23 -27.25
CA SER A 142 -5.61 8.69 -27.07
C SER A 142 -5.79 9.14 -25.62
N THR A 143 -6.35 8.28 -24.75
CA THR A 143 -6.66 8.61 -23.36
C THR A 143 -5.67 7.99 -22.36
N HIS A 144 -4.86 7.01 -22.79
CA HIS A 144 -4.00 6.24 -21.88
C HIS A 144 -2.54 6.73 -21.92
N PRO A 145 -2.04 7.37 -20.86
CA PRO A 145 -0.62 7.70 -20.72
C PRO A 145 0.29 6.45 -20.65
N ILE A 146 -0.31 5.27 -20.48
CA ILE A 146 0.37 3.97 -20.37
C ILE A 146 1.16 3.62 -21.64
N GLY A 147 0.59 3.80 -22.84
CA GLY A 147 1.32 3.48 -24.08
C GLY A 147 2.51 4.41 -24.34
N THR A 148 2.47 5.63 -23.79
CA THR A 148 3.59 6.58 -23.84
C THR A 148 4.66 6.22 -22.78
N LEU A 149 4.24 5.76 -21.60
CA LEU A 149 5.14 5.28 -20.56
C LEU A 149 5.82 3.95 -20.93
N GLU A 150 5.13 3.04 -21.61
CA GLU A 150 5.70 1.78 -22.11
C GLU A 150 6.73 2.03 -23.21
N ARG A 151 6.48 2.99 -24.12
CA ARG A 151 7.47 3.43 -25.11
C ARG A 151 8.67 4.10 -24.45
N ALA A 152 8.46 4.93 -23.43
CA ALA A 152 9.55 5.53 -22.65
C ALA A 152 10.36 4.46 -21.88
N ALA A 153 9.72 3.42 -21.34
CA ALA A 153 10.38 2.33 -20.66
C ALA A 153 11.18 1.44 -21.62
N ALA A 154 10.64 1.11 -22.79
CA ALA A 154 11.35 0.38 -23.84
C ALA A 154 12.55 1.17 -24.40
N PHE A 155 12.40 2.49 -24.51
CA PHE A 155 13.48 3.40 -24.87
C PHE A 155 14.60 3.43 -23.82
N ILE A 156 14.26 3.59 -22.54
CA ILE A 156 15.24 3.54 -21.43
C ILE A 156 15.96 2.19 -21.37
N ALA A 157 15.24 1.09 -21.61
CA ALA A 157 15.83 -0.24 -21.67
C ALA A 157 16.78 -0.44 -22.87
N GLY A 158 16.61 0.34 -23.94
CA GLY A 158 17.50 0.36 -25.11
C GLY A 158 18.84 1.08 -24.89
N PHE A 159 19.00 1.81 -23.77
CA PHE A 159 20.24 2.55 -23.45
C PHE A 159 21.31 1.72 -22.73
N GLU A 160 21.06 0.44 -22.46
CA GLU A 160 22.12 -0.49 -22.04
C GLU A 160 23.03 -0.85 -23.24
N GLY A 161 23.71 0.16 -23.82
CA GLY A 161 24.77 -0.05 -24.81
C GLY A 161 24.95 1.00 -25.92
N ASP A 162 24.07 2.00 -26.04
CA ASP A 162 24.14 2.98 -27.14
C ASP A 162 24.70 4.34 -26.68
N GLU A 163 25.91 4.69 -27.12
CA GLU A 163 26.61 5.93 -26.74
C GLU A 163 26.08 7.18 -27.47
N LEU A 164 25.31 7.02 -28.55
CA LEU A 164 24.99 8.13 -29.46
C LEU A 164 23.65 8.84 -29.18
N GLN A 165 22.78 8.30 -28.30
CA GLN A 165 21.55 8.97 -27.84
C GLN A 165 20.70 9.61 -28.96
N GLU A 166 20.71 9.05 -30.17
CA GLU A 166 19.95 9.60 -31.30
C GLU A 166 18.44 9.40 -31.08
N GLY A 167 17.64 10.46 -31.28
CA GLY A 167 16.17 10.42 -31.16
C GLY A 167 15.59 10.71 -29.76
N VAL A 168 16.42 10.94 -28.74
CA VAL A 168 15.97 11.33 -27.38
C VAL A 168 15.14 12.62 -27.40
N ASP A 169 15.56 13.60 -28.20
CA ASP A 169 14.92 14.91 -28.26
C ASP A 169 13.53 14.87 -28.89
N GLU A 170 13.33 14.04 -29.92
CA GLU A 170 12.02 13.82 -30.56
C GLU A 170 11.06 13.12 -29.58
N LEU A 171 11.53 12.09 -28.86
CA LEU A 171 10.71 11.39 -27.87
C LEU A 171 10.36 12.29 -26.68
N LEU A 172 11.30 13.12 -26.19
CA LEU A 172 11.03 14.10 -25.15
C LEU A 172 10.02 15.17 -25.61
N ALA A 173 10.06 15.57 -26.88
CA ALA A 173 9.09 16.49 -27.46
C ALA A 173 7.67 15.86 -27.50
N GLU A 174 7.56 14.59 -27.90
CA GLU A 174 6.29 13.85 -27.91
C GLU A 174 5.72 13.66 -26.49
N LEU A 175 6.56 13.27 -25.52
CA LEU A 175 6.19 13.15 -24.11
C LEU A 175 5.66 14.47 -23.54
N ARG A 176 6.35 15.58 -23.82
CA ARG A 176 5.92 16.91 -23.37
C ARG A 176 4.62 17.36 -24.05
N ALA A 177 4.42 17.01 -25.32
CA ALA A 177 3.17 17.28 -26.03
C ALA A 177 2.00 16.50 -25.44
N ALA A 178 2.21 15.23 -25.07
CA ALA A 178 1.21 14.37 -24.43
C ALA A 178 0.87 14.79 -22.99
N ILE A 179 1.80 15.45 -22.28
CA ILE A 179 1.62 15.91 -20.89
C ILE A 179 0.96 17.30 -20.80
N LYS A 180 0.75 18.01 -21.92
CA LYS A 180 0.11 19.34 -21.85
C LYS A 180 -1.25 19.25 -21.14
N PRO A 181 -1.45 19.98 -20.03
CA PRO A 181 -2.73 19.96 -19.33
C PRO A 181 -3.79 20.57 -20.24
N ILE A 182 -4.93 19.90 -20.34
CA ILE A 182 -6.15 20.47 -20.91
C ILE A 182 -6.40 21.79 -20.18
N ARG A 183 -6.33 22.90 -20.92
CA ARG A 183 -6.93 24.17 -20.48
C ARG A 183 -8.37 24.23 -20.97
#